data_AF-A0A060TH92-F1
#
_entry.id   AF-A0A060TH92-F1
#
_cell.length_a   1.000
_cell.length_b   1.000
_cell.length_c   1.000
_cell.angle_alpha   90.00
_cell.angle_beta   90.00
_cell.angle_gamma   90.00
#
_symmetry.space_group_name_H-M   'P 1'
#
loop_
_entity.id
_entity.type
_entity.pdbx_description
1 polymer ?
#
loop_
_entity_poly.entity_id
_entity_poly.type
_entity_poly.pdbx_seq_one_letter_code
_entity_poly.pdbx_strand_id
1 'polypeptide(L)'
;MSGLFYRIRAIRSTIGLPKIKKDHFTALGLKKRGSVAYQRVCPEVAGQLMAVKELVNVQLVNKRLSPEEERSMRRPPRGFTVESS
;
A
#
# COMPACT_ATOMS: atom_id res chain seq x y z
N MET A 1 -18.79 -7.39 0.45
CA MET A 1 -18.65 -6.62 -0.80
C MET A 1 -17.33 -7.02 -1.45
N SER A 2 -17.37 -8.04 -2.32
CA SER A 2 -16.21 -8.51 -3.09
C SER A 2 -15.97 -7.54 -4.24
N GLY A 3 -14.83 -6.87 -4.24
CA GLY A 3 -14.44 -5.94 -5.29
C GLY A 3 -12.95 -6.08 -5.56
N LEU A 4 -12.53 -5.84 -6.79
CA LEU A 4 -11.13 -5.90 -7.16
C LEU A 4 -10.43 -4.63 -6.66
N PHE A 5 -9.31 -4.78 -5.95
CA PHE A 5 -8.50 -3.68 -5.45
C PHE A 5 -7.05 -3.79 -5.94
N TYR A 6 -6.43 -2.63 -6.13
CA TYR A 6 -4.99 -2.52 -6.19
C TYR A 6 -4.42 -2.41 -4.78
N ARG A 7 -3.58 -3.35 -4.39
CA ARG A 7 -2.67 -3.22 -3.25
C ARG A 7 -1.38 -2.59 -3.76
N ILE A 8 -1.16 -1.34 -3.37
CA ILE A 8 -0.09 -0.49 -3.88
C ILE A 8 0.94 -0.29 -2.78
N ARG A 9 2.18 -0.71 -3.01
CA ARG A 9 3.29 -0.51 -2.07
C ARG A 9 4.30 0.48 -2.64
N ALA A 10 4.63 1.53 -1.88
CA ALA A 10 5.69 2.46 -2.25
C ALA A 10 7.07 1.80 -2.06
N ILE A 11 7.76 1.47 -3.16
CA ILE A 11 9.10 0.86 -3.10
C ILE A 11 10.23 1.90 -3.11
N ARG A 12 10.00 3.06 -3.75
CA ARG A 12 10.95 4.18 -3.81
C ARG A 12 10.35 5.44 -3.19
N SER A 13 11.22 6.37 -2.80
CA SER A 13 10.83 7.69 -2.29
C SER A 13 10.58 8.67 -3.44
N THR A 14 9.73 9.66 -3.21
CA THR A 14 9.49 10.78 -4.15
C THR A 14 10.41 11.98 -3.88
N ILE A 15 11.42 11.83 -3.02
CA ILE A 15 12.46 12.84 -2.79
C ILE A 15 13.16 13.19 -4.11
N GLY A 16 13.38 14.49 -4.34
CA GLY A 16 14.00 14.98 -5.57
C GLY A 16 13.16 14.85 -6.85
N LEU A 17 11.91 14.34 -6.76
CA LEU A 17 11.03 14.23 -7.92
C LEU A 17 10.14 15.49 -8.09
N PRO A 18 9.66 15.75 -9.32
CA PRO A 18 8.69 16.81 -9.59
C PRO A 18 7.44 16.70 -8.72
N LYS A 19 6.81 17.85 -8.44
CA LYS A 19 5.61 17.95 -7.57
C LYS A 19 4.48 17.03 -8.03
N ILE A 20 4.25 16.91 -9.34
CA ILE A 20 3.21 16.05 -9.90
C ILE A 20 3.33 14.57 -9.48
N LYS A 21 4.56 14.03 -9.38
CA LYS A 21 4.76 12.65 -8.90
C LYS A 21 4.44 12.53 -7.40
N LYS A 22 4.71 13.56 -6.60
CA LYS A 22 4.34 13.61 -5.17
C LYS A 22 2.82 13.73 -4.99
N ASP A 23 2.16 14.49 -5.85
CA ASP A 23 0.71 14.66 -5.84
C ASP A 23 0.01 13.33 -6.18
N HIS A 24 0.50 12.59 -7.19
CA HIS A 24 0.02 11.23 -7.48
C HIS A 24 0.17 10.28 -6.29
N PHE A 25 1.30 10.31 -5.58
CA PHE A 25 1.48 9.52 -4.36
C PHE A 25 0.43 9.88 -3.29
N THR A 26 0.18 11.17 -3.10
CA THR A 26 -0.78 11.66 -2.12
C THR A 26 -2.20 11.23 -2.48
N ALA A 27 -2.59 11.33 -3.75
CA ALA A 27 -3.88 10.88 -4.27
C ALA A 27 -4.08 9.36 -4.13
N LEU A 28 -3.02 8.57 -4.35
CA LEU A 28 -3.03 7.12 -4.15
C LEU A 28 -3.04 6.71 -2.66
N GLY A 29 -2.89 7.66 -1.73
CA GLY A 29 -2.85 7.39 -0.29
C GLY A 29 -1.48 6.97 0.25
N LEU A 30 -0.40 7.19 -0.52
CA LEU A 30 0.97 6.84 -0.16
C LEU A 30 1.69 8.04 0.45
N LYS A 31 2.06 7.96 1.73
CA LYS A 31 2.75 9.05 2.45
C LYS A 31 4.24 8.81 2.64
N LYS A 32 4.63 7.58 2.99
CA LYS A 32 6.02 7.22 3.34
C LYS A 32 6.51 6.07 2.47
N ARG A 33 7.83 5.96 2.28
CA ARG A 33 8.44 4.78 1.64
C ARG A 33 8.06 3.52 2.43
N GLY A 34 7.73 2.44 1.72
CA GLY A 34 7.31 1.16 2.30
C GLY A 34 5.85 1.10 2.72
N SER A 35 5.11 2.22 2.69
CA SER A 35 3.68 2.22 2.99
C SER A 35 2.87 1.47 1.93
N VAL A 36 1.73 0.93 2.36
CA VAL A 36 0.78 0.21 1.53
C VAL A 36 -0.55 0.94 1.56
N ALA A 37 -1.12 1.17 0.38
CA ALA A 37 -2.47 1.71 0.21
C ALA A 37 -3.31 0.74 -0.62
N TYR A 38 -4.62 0.80 -0.42
CA TYR A 38 -5.60 0.01 -1.17
C TYR A 38 -6.53 0.94 -1.90
N GLN A 39 -6.61 0.79 -3.23
CA GLN A 39 -7.53 1.55 -4.07
C GLN A 39 -8.41 0.61 -4.87
N ARG A 40 -9.66 1.01 -5.13
CA ARG A 40 -10.55 0.23 -6.02
C ARG A 40 -9.97 0.23 -7.42
N VAL A 41 -10.18 -0.87 -8.15
CA VAL A 41 -9.80 -0.93 -9.56
C VAL A 41 -10.74 -0.05 -10.38
N CYS A 42 -10.18 1.02 -10.94
CA CYS A 42 -10.83 1.87 -11.94
C CYS A 42 -9.78 2.48 -12.89
N PRO A 43 -10.19 2.98 -14.07
CA PRO A 43 -9.26 3.56 -15.05
C PRO A 43 -8.46 4.76 -14.52
N GLU A 44 -9.07 5.60 -13.70
CA GLU A 44 -8.41 6.77 -13.10
C GLU A 44 -7.21 6.35 -12.23
N VAL A 45 -7.42 5.39 -11.33
CA VAL A 45 -6.35 4.85 -10.48
C VAL A 45 -5.28 4.17 -11.31
N ALA A 46 -5.65 3.47 -12.40
CA ALA A 46 -4.68 2.88 -13.31
C ALA A 46 -3.80 3.94 -13.99
N GLY A 47 -4.38 5.06 -14.45
CA GLY A 47 -3.63 6.18 -15.02
C GLY A 47 -2.64 6.79 -14.01
N GLN A 48 -3.09 7.02 -12.78
CA GLN A 48 -2.21 7.49 -11.69
C GLN A 48 -1.07 6.51 -11.41
N LEU A 49 -1.35 5.21 -11.38
CA LEU A 49 -0.35 4.16 -11.20
C LEU A 49 0.68 4.13 -12.33
N MET A 50 0.24 4.30 -13.59
CA MET A 50 1.15 4.34 -14.73
C MET A 50 2.13 5.51 -14.65
N ALA A 51 1.69 6.68 -14.17
CA ALA A 51 2.56 7.85 -13.97
C ALA A 51 3.67 7.62 -12.94
N VAL A 52 3.49 6.65 -12.02
CA VAL A 52 4.44 6.34 -10.95
C VAL A 52 4.93 4.89 -10.94
N LYS A 53 4.77 4.15 -12.04
CA LYS A 53 5.02 2.70 -12.14
C LYS A 53 6.40 2.24 -11.68
N GLU A 54 7.41 3.10 -11.79
CA GLU A 54 8.80 2.82 -11.38
C GLU A 54 9.01 2.91 -9.85
N LEU A 55 8.07 3.55 -9.13
CA LEU A 55 8.19 3.88 -7.72
C LEU A 55 7.29 3.01 -6.83
N VAL A 56 6.40 2.23 -7.44
CA VAL A 56 5.40 1.42 -6.74
C VAL A 56 5.47 -0.04 -7.18
N ASN A 57 5.07 -0.93 -6.28
CA ASN A 57 4.75 -2.32 -6.60
C ASN A 57 3.24 -2.50 -6.42
N VAL A 58 2.57 -3.07 -7.43
CA VAL A 58 1.12 -3.21 -7.48
C VAL A 58 0.75 -4.68 -7.52
N GLN A 59 -0.19 -5.08 -6.67
CA GLN A 59 -0.78 -6.41 -6.66
C GLN A 59 -2.30 -6.29 -6.76
N LEU A 60 -2.91 -7.21 -7.48
CA LEU A 60 -4.36 -7.31 -7.58
C LEU A 60 -4.90 -8.19 -6.44
N VAL A 61 -5.89 -7.70 -5.70
CA VAL A 61 -6.47 -8.43 -4.56
C VAL A 61 -8.00 -8.35 -4.55
N ASN A 62 -8.65 -9.39 -4.02
CA ASN A 62 -10.11 -9.47 -3.93
C ASN A 62 -10.71 -8.72 -2.74
N LYS A 63 -9.87 -8.35 -1.77
CA LYS A 63 -10.27 -7.58 -0.59
C LYS A 63 -9.18 -6.58 -0.19
N ARG A 64 -9.59 -5.40 0.25
CA ARG A 64 -8.71 -4.48 0.97
C ARG A 64 -8.51 -4.98 2.39
N LEU A 65 -7.30 -4.83 2.92
CA LEU A 65 -7.02 -5.08 4.32
C LEU A 65 -7.10 -3.78 5.11
N SER A 66 -7.53 -3.86 6.37
CA SER A 66 -7.42 -2.77 7.33
C SER A 66 -5.95 -2.56 7.74
N PRO A 67 -5.59 -1.38 8.25
CA PRO A 67 -4.25 -1.14 8.79
C PRO A 67 -3.83 -2.13 9.89
N GLU A 68 -4.81 -2.62 10.67
CA GLU A 68 -4.59 -3.60 11.74
C GLU A 68 -4.33 -4.99 11.18
N GLU A 69 -5.09 -5.41 10.16
CA GLU A 69 -4.88 -6.69 9.47
C GLU A 69 -3.50 -6.73 8.79
N GLU A 70 -3.11 -5.65 8.10
CA GLU A 70 -1.76 -5.51 7.52
C GLU A 70 -0.65 -5.53 8.58
N ARG A 71 -0.91 -5.00 9.77
CA ARG A 71 0.04 -5.05 10.89
C ARG A 71 0.14 -6.46 11.47
N SER A 72 -1.00 -7.15 11.60
CA SER A 72 -1.06 -8.53 12.10
C SER A 72 -0.37 -9.50 11.15
N MET A 73 -0.60 -9.37 9.83
CA MET A 73 0.08 -10.16 8.80
C MET A 73 1.60 -10.03 8.83
N ARG A 74 2.12 -8.86 9.23
CA ARG A 74 3.56 -8.62 9.38
C ARG A 74 4.11 -9.05 10.73
N ARG A 75 3.25 -9.37 11.70
CA ARG A 75 3.69 -9.71 13.05
C ARG A 75 4.22 -11.15 13.06
N PRO A 76 5.48 -11.37 13.46
CA PRO A 76 5.97 -12.74 13.63
C PRO A 76 5.26 -13.44 14.79
N PRO A 77 5.21 -14.79 14.80
CA PRO A 77 4.69 -15.53 15.94
C PRO A 77 5.48 -15.19 17.21
N ARG A 78 4.80 -15.18 18.35
CA ARG A 78 5.46 -14.97 19.64
C ARG A 78 6.32 -16.21 19.96
N GLY A 79 7.59 -15.99 20.28
CA GLY A 79 8.53 -17.06 20.63
C GLY A 79 8.56 -17.44 22.12
N PHE A 80 7.62 -16.94 22.91
CA PHE A 80 7.54 -17.23 24.35
C PHE A 80 6.07 -17.21 24.80
N THR A 81 5.79 -17.94 25.88
CA THR A 81 4.52 -17.94 26.60
C THR A 81 4.78 -17.41 28.00
N VAL A 82 3.89 -16.55 28.50
CA VAL A 82 3.97 -16.06 29.89
C VAL A 82 3.21 -17.04 30.78
N GLU A 83 3.90 -17.69 31.70
CA GLU A 83 3.27 -18.55 32.70
C GLU A 83 2.62 -17.67 33.77
N SER A 84 1.38 -18.01 34.18
CA SER A 84 0.71 -17.35 35.29
C SER A 84 1.02 -18.09 36.59
N SER A 85 1.29 -17.33 37.66
CA SER A 85 1.52 -17.83 39.02
C SER A 85 0.24 -18.28 39.70
#